data_AF-A0A2V3A085-F1
#
_entry.id   AF-A0A2V3A085-F1
#
_cell.length_a   1.000
_cell.length_b   1.000
_cell.length_c   1.000
_cell.angle_alpha   90.00
_cell.angle_beta   90.00
_cell.angle_gamma   90.00
#
_symmetry.space_group_name_H-M   'P 1'
#
loop_
_entity.id
_entity.type
_entity.pdbx_description
1 polymer ?
#
loop_
_entity_poly.entity_id
_entity_poly.type
_entity_poly.pdbx_seq_one_letter_code
_entity_poly.pdbx_strand_id
1 'polypeptide(L)'
;MAKKMPEIGDYKYGFADKDVSIFRSKRGLTKEIVEEISKLKEEPQWMLDFRLKSLEHFYNMPMPQWGGDLASLNFDEITYYVKPSEKTERSWDEVPDEIKQTFDKLGIPEAEQKYLAGVSAQYESEVVYHNMQEDLEAKGIVFKDTDSALRENEEIFREHWAKVIPPTDNKFSALNSAVWSGGSFIYVPKGVKVDTPLQAYFRINSENMGQFERTLIIVDEGAHVHYVEGCTAPVYTTNSLHSAVVEIIIKKDAYCRYTTIQNWANNVFNLVTKRAVCEANATMEWIDGNIGSKLTMKYPAVILKGEGARGMTLSIALAGKGQHQDAGAKMIHLAPNTSSTIVSKSISKQGGKVTYRGIVHFGRKADGARANIECDTLIMDNQSTSDTIPYNEILNDNISLEHEAKVSKVSEEQLFYLMSRGISEEEATEMIVMGFIEPFTKELPMEYAVEMNRLIKFEMEGSIG
;
A
#
# COMPACT_ATOMS: atom_id res chain seq x y z
N MET A 1 -9.78 8.80 45.77
CA MET A 1 -10.26 9.13 44.41
C MET A 1 -9.04 9.38 43.55
N ALA A 2 -8.63 8.38 42.77
CA ALA A 2 -7.46 8.48 41.91
C ALA A 2 -7.79 9.40 40.72
N LYS A 3 -6.96 10.44 40.53
CA LYS A 3 -7.01 11.31 39.35
C LYS A 3 -6.69 10.47 38.12
N LYS A 4 -7.60 10.47 37.13
CA LYS A 4 -7.33 9.96 35.78
C LYS A 4 -6.12 10.69 35.20
N MET A 5 -5.18 9.92 34.64
CA MET A 5 -4.09 10.43 33.81
C MET A 5 -4.66 11.08 32.53
N PRO A 6 -3.97 12.08 31.94
CA PRO A 6 -4.38 12.67 30.67
C PRO A 6 -4.34 11.61 29.57
N GLU A 7 -5.41 11.54 28.77
CA GLU A 7 -5.50 10.69 27.58
C GLU A 7 -4.49 11.17 26.52
N ILE A 8 -3.87 10.20 25.85
CA ILE A 8 -2.94 10.38 24.73
C ILE A 8 -3.68 11.13 23.61
N GLY A 9 -3.04 12.13 23.01
CA GLY A 9 -3.64 13.10 22.09
C GLY A 9 -4.58 12.52 21.03
N ASP A 10 -5.72 13.21 20.83
CA ASP A 10 -6.78 12.84 19.90
C ASP A 10 -6.25 12.72 18.47
N TYR A 11 -6.27 11.52 17.89
CA TYR A 11 -6.03 11.33 16.46
C TYR A 11 -7.10 12.09 15.66
N LYS A 12 -6.68 13.20 15.03
CA LYS A 12 -7.57 14.16 14.36
C LYS A 12 -8.41 13.54 13.24
N TYR A 13 -7.92 12.49 12.59
CA TYR A 13 -8.62 11.75 11.53
C TYR A 13 -9.32 10.47 12.05
N GLY A 14 -9.37 10.28 13.36
CA GLY A 14 -9.87 9.08 14.04
C GLY A 14 -11.38 8.97 14.18
N PHE A 15 -12.11 9.89 13.57
CA PHE A 15 -13.55 9.96 13.71
C PHE A 15 -14.22 8.78 12.99
N ALA A 16 -15.10 8.10 13.72
CA ALA A 16 -15.94 7.04 13.19
C ALA A 16 -17.29 7.63 12.75
N ASP A 17 -17.75 7.29 11.55
CA ASP A 17 -19.13 7.57 11.14
C ASP A 17 -20.11 6.53 11.72
N LYS A 18 -21.40 6.85 11.73
CA LYS A 18 -22.44 5.85 12.06
C LYS A 18 -22.43 4.74 11.01
N ASP A 19 -22.53 3.49 11.45
CA ASP A 19 -22.63 2.33 10.57
C ASP A 19 -23.94 2.40 9.75
N VAL A 20 -23.81 2.64 8.45
CA VAL A 20 -24.91 2.71 7.46
C VAL A 20 -24.95 1.50 6.53
N SER A 21 -24.21 0.42 6.86
CA SER A 21 -24.10 -0.75 5.99
C SER A 21 -25.44 -1.46 5.75
N ILE A 22 -25.68 -1.86 4.49
CA ILE A 22 -26.90 -2.56 4.07
C ILE A 22 -26.78 -4.08 4.25
N PHE A 23 -25.55 -4.60 4.28
CA PHE A 23 -25.28 -6.02 4.53
C PHE A 23 -23.96 -6.19 5.28
N ARG A 24 -23.92 -7.16 6.19
CA ARG A 24 -22.72 -7.57 6.91
C ARG A 24 -22.68 -9.09 7.01
N SER A 25 -21.58 -9.71 6.57
CA SER A 25 -21.39 -11.15 6.71
C SER A 25 -21.29 -11.55 8.18
N LYS A 26 -21.50 -12.83 8.47
CA LYS A 26 -21.12 -13.37 9.79
C LYS A 26 -19.60 -13.26 9.98
N ARG A 27 -19.18 -13.30 11.25
CA ARG A 27 -17.76 -13.36 11.60
C ARG A 27 -17.17 -14.73 11.28
N GLY A 28 -15.88 -14.73 11.04
CA GLY A 28 -15.09 -15.91 10.73
C GLY A 28 -15.03 -16.22 9.24
N LEU A 29 -14.15 -17.14 8.88
CA LEU A 29 -13.84 -17.44 7.49
C LEU A 29 -14.33 -18.83 7.11
N THR A 30 -15.59 -18.95 6.68
CA THR A 30 -16.16 -20.25 6.31
C THR A 30 -16.42 -20.36 4.82
N LYS A 31 -16.63 -21.60 4.36
CA LYS A 31 -17.01 -21.89 2.97
C LYS A 31 -18.29 -21.15 2.58
N GLU A 32 -19.27 -21.15 3.48
CA GLU A 32 -20.57 -20.52 3.27
C GLU A 32 -20.44 -19.01 3.10
N ILE A 33 -19.52 -18.36 3.82
CA ILE A 33 -19.25 -16.92 3.68
C ILE A 33 -18.64 -16.61 2.31
N VAL A 34 -17.71 -17.45 1.84
CA VAL A 34 -17.12 -17.29 0.50
C VAL A 34 -18.18 -17.48 -0.60
N GLU A 35 -19.05 -18.49 -0.45
CA GLU A 35 -20.19 -18.71 -1.36
C GLU A 35 -21.19 -17.55 -1.34
N GLU A 36 -21.45 -16.98 -0.15
CA GLU A 36 -22.33 -15.83 0.04
C GLU A 36 -21.77 -14.55 -0.62
N ILE A 37 -20.48 -14.26 -0.43
CA ILE A 37 -19.78 -13.14 -1.07
C ILE A 37 -19.89 -13.25 -2.60
N SER A 38 -19.55 -14.42 -3.14
CA SER A 38 -19.56 -14.66 -4.59
C SER A 38 -20.98 -14.52 -5.19
N LYS A 39 -21.99 -15.01 -4.47
CA LYS A 39 -23.40 -14.88 -4.86
C LYS A 39 -23.87 -13.44 -4.83
N LEU A 40 -23.54 -12.66 -3.79
CA LEU A 40 -23.92 -11.25 -3.68
C LEU A 40 -23.30 -10.38 -4.77
N LYS A 41 -22.11 -10.75 -5.23
CA LYS A 41 -21.38 -10.08 -6.31
C LYS A 41 -21.76 -10.53 -7.72
N GLU A 42 -22.64 -11.52 -7.83
CA GLU A 42 -23.08 -12.14 -9.08
C GLU A 42 -21.91 -12.64 -9.94
N GLU A 43 -20.93 -13.29 -9.30
CA GLU A 43 -19.71 -13.73 -9.97
C GLU A 43 -19.90 -14.98 -10.84
N PRO A 44 -19.10 -15.15 -11.91
CA PRO A 44 -19.10 -16.38 -12.69
C PRO A 44 -18.56 -17.57 -11.87
N GLN A 45 -19.03 -18.79 -12.21
CA GLN A 45 -18.69 -20.02 -11.47
C GLN A 45 -17.17 -20.24 -11.29
N TRP A 46 -16.37 -19.86 -12.28
CA TRP A 46 -14.91 -20.06 -12.19
C TRP A 46 -14.27 -19.18 -11.10
N MET A 47 -14.85 -18.01 -10.80
CA MET A 47 -14.37 -17.14 -9.72
C MET A 47 -14.73 -17.73 -8.36
N LEU A 48 -15.94 -18.28 -8.22
CA LEU A 48 -16.32 -19.03 -7.02
C LEU A 48 -15.36 -20.21 -6.78
N ASP A 49 -15.09 -21.01 -7.81
CA ASP A 49 -14.14 -22.13 -7.72
C ASP A 49 -12.72 -21.66 -7.33
N PHE A 50 -12.29 -20.50 -7.85
CA PHE A 50 -11.03 -19.87 -7.50
C PHE A 50 -10.99 -19.45 -6.01
N ARG A 51 -12.05 -18.79 -5.52
CA ARG A 51 -12.16 -18.36 -4.12
C ARG A 51 -12.15 -19.56 -3.16
N LEU A 52 -12.90 -20.61 -3.48
CA LEU A 52 -12.97 -21.84 -2.67
C LEU A 52 -11.63 -22.57 -2.60
N LYS A 53 -10.90 -22.70 -3.72
CA LYS A 53 -9.54 -23.26 -3.70
C LYS A 53 -8.57 -22.40 -2.90
N SER A 54 -8.72 -21.08 -2.98
CA SER A 54 -7.90 -20.14 -2.20
C SER A 54 -8.14 -20.29 -0.70
N LEU A 55 -9.39 -20.53 -0.29
CA LEU A 55 -9.75 -20.84 1.10
C LEU A 55 -9.06 -22.13 1.60
N GLU A 56 -9.05 -23.19 0.79
CA GLU A 56 -8.33 -24.43 1.11
C GLU A 56 -6.83 -24.17 1.30
N HIS A 57 -6.20 -23.41 0.40
CA HIS A 57 -4.80 -23.03 0.53
C HIS A 57 -4.52 -22.24 1.81
N PHE A 58 -5.40 -21.29 2.16
CA PHE A 58 -5.27 -20.51 3.40
C PHE A 58 -5.22 -21.42 4.64
N TYR A 59 -6.13 -22.41 4.73
CA TYR A 59 -6.18 -23.33 5.88
C TYR A 59 -5.03 -24.32 5.92
N ASN A 60 -4.50 -24.72 4.75
CA ASN A 60 -3.35 -25.61 4.67
C ASN A 60 -2.01 -24.92 4.99
N MET A 61 -1.93 -23.60 4.90
CA MET A 61 -0.71 -22.85 5.19
C MET A 61 -0.59 -22.45 6.67
N PRO A 62 0.58 -22.65 7.30
CA PRO A 62 0.83 -22.20 8.67
C PRO A 62 0.95 -20.67 8.75
N MET A 63 0.67 -20.11 9.92
CA MET A 63 0.98 -18.70 10.20
C MET A 63 2.50 -18.47 10.13
N PRO A 64 2.98 -17.39 9.48
CA PRO A 64 4.40 -17.09 9.44
C PRO A 64 4.93 -16.81 10.85
N GLN A 65 6.15 -17.31 11.12
CA GLN A 65 6.85 -17.18 12.41
C GLN A 65 7.93 -16.09 12.39
N TRP A 66 7.86 -15.19 11.40
CA TRP A 66 8.84 -14.14 11.13
C TRP A 66 8.10 -12.86 10.72
N GLY A 67 8.81 -11.74 10.68
CA GLY A 67 8.24 -10.43 10.36
C GLY A 67 7.89 -9.67 11.62
N GLY A 68 6.82 -10.08 12.31
CA GLY A 68 6.40 -9.51 13.59
C GLY A 68 5.46 -10.42 14.37
N ASP A 69 4.89 -9.91 15.46
CA ASP A 69 3.95 -10.66 16.30
C ASP A 69 2.53 -10.66 15.70
N LEU A 70 2.09 -11.85 15.27
CA LEU A 70 0.76 -12.09 14.71
C LEU A 70 -0.15 -12.86 15.67
N ALA A 71 0.27 -13.14 16.91
CA ALA A 71 -0.47 -13.99 17.85
C ALA A 71 -1.85 -13.42 18.24
N SER A 72 -2.02 -12.10 18.14
CA SER A 72 -3.28 -11.41 18.45
C SER A 72 -4.23 -11.26 17.25
N LEU A 73 -3.87 -11.79 16.07
CA LEU A 73 -4.73 -11.81 14.90
C LEU A 73 -5.65 -13.04 14.94
N ASN A 74 -6.93 -12.81 15.22
CA ASN A 74 -7.95 -13.86 15.23
C ASN A 74 -8.85 -13.79 13.99
N PHE A 75 -8.69 -14.73 13.07
CA PHE A 75 -9.48 -14.78 11.83
C PHE A 75 -10.98 -15.08 12.07
N ASP A 76 -11.34 -15.68 13.20
CA ASP A 76 -12.72 -16.01 13.55
C ASP A 76 -13.51 -14.79 14.05
N GLU A 77 -12.83 -13.72 14.44
CA GLU A 77 -13.45 -12.48 14.93
C GLU A 77 -13.63 -11.44 13.82
N ILE A 78 -13.01 -11.65 12.66
CA ILE A 78 -13.04 -10.73 11.53
C ILE A 78 -14.36 -10.87 10.76
N THR A 79 -14.91 -9.73 10.37
CA THR A 79 -15.98 -9.63 9.37
C THR A 79 -15.34 -9.44 8.00
N TYR A 80 -15.61 -10.35 7.07
CA TYR A 80 -14.91 -10.41 5.78
C TYR A 80 -15.58 -9.65 4.65
N TYR A 81 -16.86 -9.31 4.80
CA TYR A 81 -17.58 -8.53 3.80
C TYR A 81 -18.65 -7.65 4.44
N VAL A 82 -18.60 -6.36 4.12
CA VAL A 82 -19.57 -5.34 4.54
C VAL A 82 -19.94 -4.53 3.30
N LYS A 83 -21.22 -4.55 2.95
CA LYS A 83 -21.75 -3.79 1.83
C LYS A 83 -22.21 -2.41 2.32
N PRO A 84 -21.54 -1.31 1.92
CA PRO A 84 -21.82 0.03 2.44
C PRO A 84 -23.05 0.67 1.78
N SER A 85 -23.37 0.33 0.52
CA SER A 85 -24.45 0.97 -0.25
C SER A 85 -25.02 0.02 -1.32
N GLU A 86 -26.21 0.31 -1.85
CA GLU A 86 -26.87 -0.52 -2.88
C GLU A 86 -26.19 -0.37 -4.26
N LYS A 87 -25.60 0.81 -4.55
CA LYS A 87 -25.07 1.18 -5.85
C LYS A 87 -23.76 1.98 -5.71
N THR A 88 -22.84 1.75 -6.65
CA THR A 88 -21.69 2.64 -6.87
C THR A 88 -22.16 3.88 -7.63
N GLU A 89 -21.90 5.06 -7.07
CA GLU A 89 -22.34 6.33 -7.64
C GLU A 89 -21.31 6.90 -8.62
N ARG A 90 -21.78 7.58 -9.67
CA ARG A 90 -20.93 8.12 -10.75
C ARG A 90 -20.66 9.62 -10.62
N SER A 91 -21.51 10.32 -9.86
CA SER A 91 -21.33 11.73 -9.52
C SER A 91 -21.04 11.90 -8.04
N TRP A 92 -20.15 12.84 -7.70
CA TRP A 92 -19.87 13.18 -6.31
C TRP A 92 -21.15 13.63 -5.59
N ASP A 93 -22.05 14.33 -6.28
CA ASP A 93 -23.31 14.81 -5.72
C ASP A 93 -24.27 13.67 -5.32
N GLU A 94 -24.10 12.48 -5.90
CA GLU A 94 -24.92 11.28 -5.63
C GLU A 94 -24.40 10.46 -4.46
N VAL A 95 -23.13 10.67 -4.05
CA VAL A 95 -22.52 9.99 -2.90
C VAL A 95 -23.28 10.38 -1.61
N PRO A 96 -23.61 9.43 -0.70
CA PRO A 96 -24.26 9.73 0.57
C PRO A 96 -23.57 10.84 1.37
N ASP A 97 -24.35 11.73 1.98
CA ASP A 97 -23.84 12.93 2.66
C ASP A 97 -22.91 12.59 3.83
N GLU A 98 -23.13 11.46 4.51
CA GLU A 98 -22.24 10.96 5.56
C GLU A 98 -20.83 10.68 5.02
N ILE A 99 -20.73 10.10 3.81
CA ILE A 99 -19.47 9.80 3.15
C ILE A 99 -18.80 11.10 2.67
N LYS A 100 -19.57 12.05 2.08
CA LYS A 100 -19.06 13.36 1.65
C LYS A 100 -18.44 14.16 2.80
N GLN A 101 -19.17 14.29 3.92
CA GLN A 101 -18.70 15.01 5.12
C GLN A 101 -17.39 14.43 5.66
N THR A 102 -17.21 13.14 5.47
CA THR A 102 -16.03 12.41 5.89
C THR A 102 -14.81 12.71 5.02
N PHE A 103 -14.99 12.82 3.71
CA PHE A 103 -13.95 13.29 2.79
C PHE A 103 -13.60 14.77 3.00
N ASP A 104 -14.59 15.62 3.27
CA ASP A 104 -14.37 17.03 3.59
C ASP A 104 -13.52 17.20 4.87
N LYS A 105 -13.78 16.39 5.91
CA LYS A 105 -13.00 16.39 7.16
C LYS A 105 -11.58 15.88 7.01
N LEU A 106 -11.34 14.96 6.07
CA LEU A 106 -10.00 14.50 5.71
C LEU A 106 -9.17 15.62 5.05
N GLY A 107 -9.82 16.71 4.64
CA GLY A 107 -9.13 17.85 4.02
C GLY A 107 -8.69 17.56 2.59
N ILE A 108 -9.33 16.59 1.93
CA ILE A 108 -9.27 16.34 0.49
C ILE A 108 -9.72 17.65 -0.19
N PRO A 109 -8.80 18.46 -0.73
CA PRO A 109 -9.12 19.84 -1.10
C PRO A 109 -10.10 19.89 -2.29
N GLU A 110 -10.85 20.99 -2.43
CA GLU A 110 -11.60 21.34 -3.67
C GLU A 110 -10.73 21.29 -4.95
N ALA A 111 -9.39 21.30 -4.83
CA ALA A 111 -8.45 21.13 -5.94
C ALA A 111 -8.49 19.71 -6.53
N GLU A 112 -8.75 18.68 -5.74
CA GLU A 112 -8.90 17.28 -6.19
C GLU A 112 -10.16 17.08 -7.05
N GLN A 113 -11.20 17.90 -6.86
CA GLN A 113 -12.40 17.85 -7.71
C GLN A 113 -12.15 18.36 -9.16
N LYS A 114 -11.11 19.18 -9.37
CA LYS A 114 -10.86 19.85 -10.67
C LYS A 114 -9.70 19.29 -11.49
N TYR A 115 -8.74 18.61 -10.87
CA TYR A 115 -7.47 18.23 -11.52
C TYR A 115 -7.27 16.73 -11.71
N LEU A 116 -8.24 15.90 -11.31
CA LEU A 116 -8.09 14.45 -11.33
C LEU A 116 -8.78 13.81 -12.54
N ALA A 117 -8.02 13.03 -13.30
CA ALA A 117 -8.51 12.40 -14.53
C ALA A 117 -9.37 11.16 -14.31
N GLY A 118 -9.27 10.57 -13.13
CA GLY A 118 -10.24 9.61 -12.64
C GLY A 118 -10.00 9.31 -11.17
N VAL A 119 -11.09 9.25 -10.40
CA VAL A 119 -11.06 8.99 -8.96
C VAL A 119 -11.98 7.82 -8.68
N SER A 120 -11.44 6.77 -8.05
CA SER A 120 -12.23 5.72 -7.43
C SER A 120 -12.10 5.79 -5.91
N ALA A 121 -13.20 5.86 -5.18
CA ALA A 121 -13.18 5.80 -3.71
C ALA A 121 -13.80 4.49 -3.24
N GLN A 122 -13.04 3.69 -2.48
CA GLN A 122 -13.51 2.51 -1.78
C GLN A 122 -13.76 2.81 -0.31
N TYR A 123 -14.96 2.45 0.13
CA TYR A 123 -15.39 2.55 1.52
C TYR A 123 -15.77 1.15 1.97
N GLU A 124 -15.16 0.67 3.06
CA GLU A 124 -15.31 -0.70 3.53
C GLU A 124 -14.86 -1.74 2.47
N SER A 125 -15.79 -2.59 1.99
CA SER A 125 -15.51 -3.68 1.04
C SER A 125 -15.81 -3.32 -0.42
N GLU A 126 -16.38 -2.15 -0.73
CA GLU A 126 -16.83 -1.80 -2.09
C GLU A 126 -16.44 -0.39 -2.53
N VAL A 127 -16.27 -0.21 -3.83
CA VAL A 127 -16.09 1.11 -4.45
C VAL A 127 -17.43 1.85 -4.45
N VAL A 128 -17.46 3.00 -3.79
CA VAL A 128 -18.65 3.85 -3.61
C VAL A 128 -18.72 5.01 -4.60
N TYR A 129 -17.59 5.40 -5.18
CA TYR A 129 -17.52 6.45 -6.20
C TYR A 129 -16.53 6.05 -7.29
N HIS A 130 -16.92 6.24 -8.55
CA HIS A 130 -16.04 6.09 -9.69
C HIS A 130 -16.39 7.13 -10.76
N ASN A 131 -15.46 8.03 -11.05
CA ASN A 131 -15.59 8.99 -12.14
C ASN A 131 -14.34 8.90 -13.02
N MET A 132 -14.53 8.61 -14.29
CA MET A 132 -13.48 8.53 -15.30
C MET A 132 -13.70 9.66 -16.31
N GLN A 133 -12.68 10.48 -16.57
CA GLN A 133 -12.80 11.51 -17.61
C GLN A 133 -13.04 10.85 -18.97
N GLU A 134 -13.98 11.39 -19.73
CA GLU A 134 -14.30 10.97 -21.11
C GLU A 134 -13.03 10.89 -21.99
N ASP A 135 -12.04 11.76 -21.72
CA ASP A 135 -10.74 11.77 -22.40
C ASP A 135 -9.91 10.51 -22.17
N LEU A 136 -10.03 9.84 -21.02
CA LEU A 136 -9.33 8.59 -20.74
C LEU A 136 -10.01 7.40 -21.45
N GLU A 137 -11.35 7.37 -21.45
CA GLU A 137 -12.12 6.38 -22.19
C GLU A 137 -11.89 6.50 -23.70
N ALA A 138 -11.81 7.74 -24.22
CA ALA A 138 -11.49 8.01 -25.62
C ALA A 138 -10.09 7.52 -26.02
N LYS A 139 -9.14 7.45 -25.07
CA LYS A 139 -7.81 6.84 -25.25
C LYS A 139 -7.82 5.31 -25.13
N GLY A 140 -8.98 4.70 -24.87
CA GLY A 140 -9.15 3.25 -24.72
C GLY A 140 -8.67 2.69 -23.37
N ILE A 141 -8.38 3.55 -22.40
CA ILE A 141 -7.98 3.14 -21.05
C ILE A 141 -9.19 2.51 -20.37
N VAL A 142 -9.00 1.37 -19.71
CA VAL A 142 -10.00 0.80 -18.82
C VAL A 142 -9.54 1.07 -17.41
N PHE A 143 -10.28 1.88 -16.66
CA PHE A 143 -10.10 2.04 -15.23
C PHE A 143 -11.45 1.77 -14.59
N LYS A 144 -11.57 0.68 -13.82
CA LYS A 144 -12.81 0.25 -13.17
C LYS A 144 -12.50 -0.33 -11.79
N ASP A 145 -13.51 -0.49 -10.97
CA ASP A 145 -13.39 -1.39 -9.82
C ASP A 145 -13.23 -2.85 -10.29
N THR A 146 -12.58 -3.67 -9.47
CA THR A 146 -12.26 -5.06 -9.79
C THR A 146 -13.51 -5.92 -10.04
N ASP A 147 -14.62 -5.64 -9.33
CA ASP A 147 -15.89 -6.37 -9.48
C ASP A 147 -16.55 -6.09 -10.85
N SER A 148 -16.58 -4.83 -11.29
CA SER A 148 -17.07 -4.44 -12.62
C SER A 148 -16.17 -4.93 -13.74
N ALA A 149 -14.85 -4.88 -13.56
CA ALA A 149 -13.91 -5.41 -14.56
C ALA A 149 -14.03 -6.93 -14.76
N LEU A 150 -14.30 -7.69 -13.70
CA LEU A 150 -14.57 -9.13 -13.81
C LEU A 150 -15.78 -9.41 -14.70
N ARG A 151 -16.86 -8.61 -14.61
CA ARG A 151 -18.09 -8.80 -15.38
C ARG A 151 -17.98 -8.27 -16.82
N GLU A 152 -17.39 -7.09 -17.00
CA GLU A 152 -17.44 -6.36 -18.26
C GLU A 152 -16.18 -6.55 -19.12
N ASN A 153 -15.06 -6.94 -18.51
CA ASN A 153 -13.76 -7.09 -19.15
C ASN A 153 -13.16 -8.49 -18.90
N GLU A 154 -14.01 -9.52 -18.81
CA GLU A 154 -13.66 -10.88 -18.36
C GLU A 154 -12.47 -11.48 -19.13
N GLU A 155 -12.37 -11.27 -20.45
CA GLU A 155 -11.31 -11.86 -21.27
C GLU A 155 -9.91 -11.42 -20.81
N ILE A 156 -9.67 -10.10 -20.74
CA ILE A 156 -8.40 -9.53 -20.29
C ILE A 156 -8.20 -9.78 -18.80
N PHE A 157 -9.27 -9.66 -18.00
CA PHE A 157 -9.22 -9.91 -16.57
C PHE A 157 -8.72 -11.33 -16.28
N ARG A 158 -9.38 -12.33 -16.85
CA ARG A 158 -9.06 -13.74 -16.66
C ARG A 158 -7.72 -14.12 -17.27
N GLU A 159 -7.27 -13.43 -18.33
CA GLU A 159 -5.91 -13.59 -18.84
C GLU A 159 -4.87 -13.22 -17.79
N HIS A 160 -5.08 -12.23 -16.93
CA HIS A 160 -4.02 -11.73 -16.04
C HIS A 160 -4.22 -12.07 -14.56
N TRP A 161 -5.45 -12.38 -14.15
CA TRP A 161 -5.83 -12.59 -12.76
C TRP A 161 -4.99 -13.67 -12.06
N ALA A 162 -4.41 -13.31 -10.91
CA ALA A 162 -3.66 -14.20 -10.03
C ALA A 162 -2.47 -14.93 -10.69
N LYS A 163 -1.96 -14.43 -11.82
CA LYS A 163 -0.78 -15.00 -12.49
C LYS A 163 0.53 -14.54 -11.87
N VAL A 164 0.56 -13.33 -11.32
CA VAL A 164 1.75 -12.75 -10.69
C VAL A 164 1.80 -13.12 -9.21
N ILE A 165 0.65 -13.08 -8.55
CA ILE A 165 0.48 -13.47 -7.14
C ILE A 165 -0.64 -14.53 -7.06
N PRO A 166 -0.30 -15.83 -7.22
CA PRO A 166 -1.27 -16.90 -7.07
C PRO A 166 -1.71 -17.05 -5.60
N PRO A 167 -2.85 -17.71 -5.32
CA PRO A 167 -3.29 -17.99 -3.95
C PRO A 167 -2.31 -18.90 -3.20
N THR A 168 -1.41 -19.61 -3.90
CA THR A 168 -0.35 -20.43 -3.29
C THR A 168 0.89 -19.64 -2.87
N ASP A 169 0.95 -18.33 -3.14
CA ASP A 169 2.15 -17.51 -2.88
C ASP A 169 2.47 -17.40 -1.39
N ASN A 170 1.50 -17.01 -0.58
CA ASN A 170 1.60 -16.96 0.86
C ASN A 170 0.21 -17.04 1.53
N LYS A 171 0.18 -17.20 2.86
CA LYS A 171 -1.08 -17.34 3.60
C LYS A 171 -2.01 -16.15 3.40
N PHE A 172 -1.49 -14.93 3.37
CA PHE A 172 -2.31 -13.72 3.25
C PHE A 172 -2.77 -13.46 1.80
N SER A 173 -1.99 -13.85 0.79
CA SER A 173 -2.48 -13.85 -0.60
C SER A 173 -3.59 -14.89 -0.80
N ALA A 174 -3.52 -16.05 -0.13
CA ALA A 174 -4.59 -17.05 -0.14
C ALA A 174 -5.87 -16.49 0.50
N LEU A 175 -5.73 -15.83 1.67
CA LEU A 175 -6.81 -15.15 2.36
C LEU A 175 -7.49 -14.11 1.45
N ASN A 176 -6.70 -13.16 0.94
CA ASN A 176 -7.18 -12.15 0.01
C ASN A 176 -7.88 -12.81 -1.20
N SER A 177 -7.26 -13.81 -1.83
CA SER A 177 -7.86 -14.48 -3.00
C SER A 177 -9.20 -15.18 -2.70
N ALA A 178 -9.45 -15.61 -1.45
CA ALA A 178 -10.72 -16.19 -1.04
C ALA A 178 -11.82 -15.14 -0.87
N VAL A 179 -11.50 -13.99 -0.28
CA VAL A 179 -12.49 -13.00 0.19
C VAL A 179 -12.36 -11.61 -0.43
N TRP A 180 -11.53 -11.45 -1.47
CA TRP A 180 -11.24 -10.14 -2.04
C TRP A 180 -12.53 -9.39 -2.37
N SER A 181 -12.55 -8.10 -2.02
CA SER A 181 -13.68 -7.22 -2.26
C SER A 181 -13.20 -5.81 -2.59
N GLY A 182 -13.64 -5.30 -3.74
CA GLY A 182 -13.14 -4.06 -4.31
C GLY A 182 -11.71 -4.17 -4.83
N GLY A 183 -11.01 -3.04 -4.85
CA GLY A 183 -9.76 -2.83 -5.57
C GLY A 183 -9.97 -2.22 -6.96
N SER A 184 -8.86 -2.05 -7.68
CA SER A 184 -8.83 -1.37 -8.97
C SER A 184 -8.37 -2.29 -10.09
N PHE A 185 -9.04 -2.23 -11.24
CA PHE A 185 -8.58 -2.82 -12.48
C PHE A 185 -8.21 -1.72 -13.47
N ILE A 186 -6.96 -1.74 -13.95
CA ILE A 186 -6.44 -0.76 -14.90
C ILE A 186 -5.82 -1.48 -16.09
N TYR A 187 -6.30 -1.18 -17.30
CA TYR A 187 -5.65 -1.55 -18.54
C TYR A 187 -5.32 -0.30 -19.35
N VAL A 188 -4.05 -0.13 -19.71
CA VAL A 188 -3.55 0.99 -20.51
C VAL A 188 -3.11 0.47 -21.88
N PRO A 189 -3.78 0.84 -22.97
CA PRO A 189 -3.50 0.31 -24.31
C PRO A 189 -2.11 0.69 -24.84
N LYS A 190 -1.68 -0.05 -25.87
CA LYS A 190 -0.39 0.12 -26.52
C LYS A 190 -0.13 1.56 -26.94
N GLY A 191 1.04 2.09 -26.54
CA GLY A 191 1.51 3.42 -26.89
C GLY A 191 0.77 4.58 -26.21
N VAL A 192 -0.23 4.30 -25.38
CA VAL A 192 -1.00 5.34 -24.67
C VAL A 192 -0.19 5.86 -23.50
N LYS A 193 -0.07 7.18 -23.42
CA LYS A 193 0.49 7.87 -22.25
C LYS A 193 -0.61 8.56 -21.48
N VAL A 194 -0.71 8.23 -20.20
CA VAL A 194 -1.56 8.93 -19.24
C VAL A 194 -0.74 10.06 -18.65
N ASP A 195 -1.12 11.30 -18.95
CA ASP A 195 -0.38 12.52 -18.55
C ASP A 195 -0.67 12.91 -17.10
N THR A 196 -1.82 12.50 -16.58
CA THR A 196 -2.32 12.78 -15.23
C THR A 196 -2.39 11.48 -14.42
N PRO A 197 -1.99 11.47 -13.13
CA PRO A 197 -2.09 10.27 -12.31
C PRO A 197 -3.54 9.78 -12.17
N LEU A 198 -3.74 8.48 -12.28
CA LEU A 198 -4.99 7.81 -11.91
C LEU A 198 -5.01 7.62 -10.40
N GLN A 199 -6.16 7.78 -9.75
CA GLN A 199 -6.20 7.74 -8.28
C GLN A 199 -7.29 6.82 -7.73
N ALA A 200 -6.92 6.08 -6.69
CA ALA A 200 -7.87 5.39 -5.84
C ALA A 200 -7.66 5.74 -4.37
N TYR A 201 -8.76 5.93 -3.64
CA TYR A 201 -8.75 6.19 -2.20
C TYR A 201 -9.47 5.07 -1.46
N PHE A 202 -8.85 4.49 -0.44
CA PHE A 202 -9.40 3.40 0.35
C PHE A 202 -9.59 3.82 1.81
N ARG A 203 -10.79 3.59 2.36
CA ARG A 203 -11.11 3.86 3.77
C ARG A 203 -11.82 2.68 4.44
N ILE A 204 -11.29 2.27 5.59
CA ILE A 204 -11.93 1.33 6.52
C ILE A 204 -12.73 2.15 7.52
N ASN A 205 -14.02 1.91 7.72
CA ASN A 205 -14.80 2.64 8.73
C ASN A 205 -15.57 1.70 9.69
N SER A 206 -15.52 0.39 9.50
CA SER A 206 -16.26 -0.56 10.34
C SER A 206 -15.35 -1.24 11.37
N GLU A 207 -15.82 -1.30 12.61
CA GLU A 207 -15.14 -2.02 13.70
C GLU A 207 -15.09 -3.54 13.41
N ASN A 208 -13.94 -4.19 13.65
CA ASN A 208 -13.70 -5.63 13.39
C ASN A 208 -13.86 -6.05 11.92
N MET A 209 -13.65 -5.13 10.97
CA MET A 209 -13.67 -5.44 9.55
C MET A 209 -12.28 -5.81 9.02
N GLY A 210 -12.23 -6.78 8.12
CA GLY A 210 -11.08 -7.02 7.26
C GLY A 210 -11.26 -6.33 5.91
N GLN A 211 -10.25 -5.60 5.44
CA GLN A 211 -10.22 -5.03 4.10
C GLN A 211 -9.31 -5.87 3.20
N PHE A 212 -9.87 -6.36 2.10
CA PHE A 212 -9.22 -7.28 1.18
C PHE A 212 -9.32 -6.78 -0.26
N GLU A 213 -8.71 -5.63 -0.54
CA GLU A 213 -8.67 -5.11 -1.90
C GLU A 213 -7.71 -5.93 -2.78
N ARG A 214 -8.04 -6.02 -4.07
CA ARG A 214 -7.15 -6.63 -5.05
C ARG A 214 -7.06 -5.77 -6.30
N THR A 215 -5.87 -5.26 -6.54
CA THR A 215 -5.59 -4.35 -7.65
C THR A 215 -4.82 -5.08 -8.75
N LEU A 216 -5.28 -4.94 -9.99
CA LEU A 216 -4.66 -5.52 -11.18
C LEU A 216 -4.42 -4.43 -12.22
N ILE A 217 -3.15 -4.17 -12.54
CA ILE A 217 -2.75 -3.15 -13.52
C ILE A 217 -1.99 -3.82 -14.67
N ILE A 218 -2.44 -3.56 -15.89
CA ILE A 218 -1.80 -4.02 -17.13
C ILE A 218 -1.42 -2.79 -17.94
N VAL A 219 -0.12 -2.62 -18.17
CA VAL A 219 0.45 -1.52 -18.96
C VAL A 219 1.02 -2.11 -20.23
N ASP A 220 0.31 -1.92 -21.35
CA ASP A 220 0.64 -2.53 -22.63
C ASP A 220 1.87 -1.88 -23.29
N GLU A 221 2.35 -2.42 -24.41
CA GLU A 221 3.63 -2.06 -24.99
C GLU A 221 3.77 -0.55 -25.23
N GLY A 222 4.86 0.05 -24.78
CA GLY A 222 5.12 1.49 -24.92
C GLY A 222 4.14 2.41 -24.19
N ALA A 223 3.25 1.87 -23.35
CA ALA A 223 2.29 2.66 -22.59
C ALA A 223 2.91 3.22 -21.30
N HIS A 224 2.29 4.26 -20.75
CA HIS A 224 2.78 4.95 -19.56
C HIS A 224 1.63 5.28 -18.61
N VAL A 225 1.76 4.90 -17.33
CA VAL A 225 0.79 5.24 -16.29
C VAL A 225 1.47 5.58 -14.96
N HIS A 226 0.88 6.54 -14.26
CA HIS A 226 1.12 6.78 -12.85
C HIS A 226 -0.20 6.54 -12.12
N TYR A 227 -0.19 5.61 -11.16
CA TYR A 227 -1.32 5.32 -10.30
C TYR A 227 -0.98 5.70 -8.85
N VAL A 228 -1.91 6.34 -8.16
CA VAL A 228 -1.77 6.74 -6.76
C VAL A 228 -2.87 6.10 -5.93
N GLU A 229 -2.47 5.51 -4.82
CA GLU A 229 -3.31 4.86 -3.83
C GLU A 229 -3.14 5.57 -2.48
N GLY A 230 -4.23 6.16 -1.98
CA GLY A 230 -4.29 6.73 -0.63
C GLY A 230 -5.11 5.84 0.29
N CYS A 231 -4.57 5.47 1.46
CA CYS A 231 -5.31 4.70 2.47
C CYS A 231 -5.34 5.44 3.81
N THR A 232 -6.52 5.73 4.34
CA THR A 232 -6.69 6.27 5.71
C THR A 232 -7.75 5.48 6.49
N ALA A 233 -7.55 5.33 7.80
CA ALA A 233 -8.53 4.68 8.67
C ALA A 233 -8.80 5.47 9.96
N PRO A 234 -10.05 5.49 10.48
CA PRO A 234 -10.39 5.94 11.82
C PRO A 234 -9.72 5.10 12.90
N VAL A 235 -9.68 5.61 14.13
CA VAL A 235 -9.21 4.87 15.30
C VAL A 235 -10.38 4.10 15.90
N TYR A 236 -10.25 2.78 15.93
CA TYR A 236 -11.16 1.86 16.62
C TYR A 236 -10.47 1.15 17.77
N THR A 237 -11.25 0.61 18.71
CA THR A 237 -10.75 -0.10 19.91
C THR A 237 -10.32 -1.54 19.65
N THR A 238 -10.70 -2.15 18.53
CA THR A 238 -10.44 -3.57 18.22
C THR A 238 -9.52 -3.77 17.03
N ASN A 239 -8.74 -4.86 17.00
CA ASN A 239 -7.80 -5.09 15.91
C ASN A 239 -8.54 -5.27 14.57
N SER A 240 -8.05 -4.59 13.52
CA SER A 240 -8.55 -4.73 12.14
C SER A 240 -7.45 -5.28 11.24
N LEU A 241 -7.81 -5.86 10.11
CA LEU A 241 -6.86 -6.45 9.17
C LEU A 241 -7.01 -5.79 7.81
N HIS A 242 -5.93 -5.22 7.30
CA HIS A 242 -5.80 -4.85 5.89
C HIS A 242 -4.86 -5.84 5.22
N SER A 243 -5.37 -6.56 4.21
CA SER A 243 -4.58 -7.49 3.42
C SER A 243 -4.86 -7.31 1.93
N ALA A 244 -4.12 -6.37 1.33
CA ALA A 244 -4.17 -6.09 -0.09
C ALA A 244 -3.27 -7.01 -0.92
N VAL A 245 -3.71 -7.27 -2.16
CA VAL A 245 -2.88 -7.87 -3.20
C VAL A 245 -2.81 -6.94 -4.42
N VAL A 246 -1.61 -6.63 -4.88
CA VAL A 246 -1.39 -5.77 -6.05
C VAL A 246 -0.54 -6.50 -7.08
N GLU A 247 -1.12 -6.73 -8.26
CA GLU A 247 -0.47 -7.35 -9.41
C GLU A 247 -0.29 -6.32 -10.52
N ILE A 248 0.94 -6.13 -10.99
CA ILE A 248 1.24 -5.21 -12.10
C ILE A 248 2.00 -5.95 -13.19
N ILE A 249 1.53 -5.84 -14.42
CA ILE A 249 2.19 -6.39 -15.61
C ILE A 249 2.58 -5.23 -16.51
N ILE A 250 3.89 -4.99 -16.66
CA ILE A 250 4.44 -3.94 -17.51
C ILE A 250 5.06 -4.59 -18.75
N LYS A 251 4.43 -4.36 -19.91
CA LYS A 251 4.86 -4.90 -21.19
C LYS A 251 6.08 -4.14 -21.74
N LYS A 252 6.54 -4.58 -22.91
CA LYS A 252 7.76 -4.08 -23.54
C LYS A 252 7.73 -2.55 -23.70
N ASP A 253 8.85 -1.89 -23.37
CA ASP A 253 9.05 -0.44 -23.49
C ASP A 253 8.04 0.41 -22.69
N ALA A 254 7.27 -0.20 -21.79
CA ALA A 254 6.22 0.47 -21.03
C ALA A 254 6.71 0.93 -19.64
N TYR A 255 5.95 1.83 -19.02
CA TYR A 255 6.30 2.45 -17.74
C TYR A 255 5.11 2.46 -16.78
N CYS A 256 5.34 2.06 -15.54
CA CYS A 256 4.38 2.15 -14.46
C CYS A 256 5.01 2.76 -13.22
N ARG A 257 4.42 3.83 -12.69
CA ARG A 257 4.68 4.33 -11.34
C ARG A 257 3.47 4.04 -10.46
N TYR A 258 3.70 3.44 -9.30
CA TYR A 258 2.68 3.19 -8.29
C TYR A 258 3.07 3.88 -6.99
N THR A 259 2.29 4.87 -6.60
CA THR A 259 2.48 5.60 -5.35
C THR A 259 1.46 5.12 -4.33
N THR A 260 1.90 4.78 -3.13
CA THR A 260 1.03 4.45 -1.99
C THR A 260 1.37 5.33 -0.81
N ILE A 261 0.37 5.96 -0.22
CA ILE A 261 0.50 6.62 1.08
C ILE A 261 -0.55 6.02 1.99
N GLN A 262 -0.10 5.34 3.03
CA GLN A 262 -0.96 4.71 4.02
C GLN A 262 -0.75 5.35 5.38
N ASN A 263 -1.86 5.64 6.06
CA ASN A 263 -1.89 6.02 7.46
C ASN A 263 -2.98 5.21 8.19
N TRP A 264 -2.55 4.11 8.81
CA TRP A 264 -3.46 3.20 9.51
C TRP A 264 -3.52 3.50 11.02
N ALA A 265 -4.66 3.26 11.65
CA ALA A 265 -4.71 3.26 13.11
C ALA A 265 -3.81 2.17 13.74
N ASN A 266 -3.34 2.41 14.97
CA ASN A 266 -2.31 1.59 15.64
C ASN A 266 -2.76 0.18 16.04
N ASN A 267 -4.02 -0.17 15.76
CA ASN A 267 -4.66 -1.48 15.96
C ASN A 267 -4.75 -2.30 14.66
N VAL A 268 -4.33 -1.76 13.51
CA VAL A 268 -4.44 -2.41 12.20
C VAL A 268 -3.23 -3.30 11.93
N PHE A 269 -3.47 -4.55 11.51
CA PHE A 269 -2.46 -5.38 10.85
C PHE A 269 -2.46 -5.08 9.35
N ASN A 270 -1.32 -4.70 8.79
CA ASN A 270 -1.17 -4.34 7.39
C ASN A 270 -0.28 -5.38 6.68
N LEU A 271 -0.92 -6.38 6.08
CA LEU A 271 -0.29 -7.60 5.57
C LEU A 271 -0.48 -7.70 4.06
N VAL A 272 0.40 -7.00 3.32
CA VAL A 272 0.20 -6.67 1.90
C VAL A 272 1.20 -7.41 1.01
N THR A 273 0.71 -7.95 -0.11
CA THR A 273 1.56 -8.54 -1.15
C THR A 273 1.47 -7.73 -2.44
N LYS A 274 2.52 -6.97 -2.79
CA LYS A 274 2.62 -6.24 -4.06
C LYS A 274 3.71 -6.84 -4.95
N ARG A 275 3.42 -7.08 -6.23
CA ARG A 275 4.40 -7.61 -7.18
C ARG A 275 4.14 -7.14 -8.59
N ALA A 276 5.20 -6.68 -9.24
CA ALA A 276 5.23 -6.29 -10.63
C ALA A 276 6.08 -7.26 -11.46
N VAL A 277 5.72 -7.44 -12.73
CA VAL A 277 6.54 -8.13 -13.73
C VAL A 277 6.86 -7.16 -14.86
N CYS A 278 8.15 -6.95 -15.10
CA CYS A 278 8.67 -6.09 -16.16
C CYS A 278 9.19 -6.93 -17.33
N GLU A 279 8.60 -6.75 -18.51
CA GLU A 279 9.12 -7.28 -19.78
C GLU A 279 10.27 -6.39 -20.32
N ALA A 280 10.70 -6.58 -21.56
CA ALA A 280 11.93 -5.94 -22.07
C ALA A 280 11.83 -4.40 -22.07
N ASN A 281 12.88 -3.73 -21.57
CA ASN A 281 12.95 -2.27 -21.37
C ASN A 281 11.80 -1.66 -20.52
N ALA A 282 10.97 -2.48 -19.89
CA ALA A 282 9.89 -2.01 -19.04
C ALA A 282 10.46 -1.38 -17.76
N THR A 283 9.79 -0.35 -17.23
CA THR A 283 10.17 0.31 -15.99
C THR A 283 9.04 0.27 -14.98
N MET A 284 9.34 -0.17 -13.76
CA MET A 284 8.43 -0.15 -12.61
C MET A 284 9.01 0.68 -11.49
N GLU A 285 8.19 1.57 -10.92
CA GLU A 285 8.55 2.39 -9.76
C GLU A 285 7.52 2.26 -8.66
N TRP A 286 7.96 1.82 -7.48
CA TRP A 286 7.16 1.81 -6.25
C TRP A 286 7.56 3.01 -5.39
N ILE A 287 6.61 3.90 -5.10
CA ILE A 287 6.78 5.01 -4.15
C ILE A 287 5.88 4.71 -2.95
N ASP A 288 6.44 4.25 -1.84
CA ASP A 288 5.70 3.61 -0.75
C ASP A 288 5.88 4.32 0.60
N GLY A 289 4.83 4.95 1.13
CA GLY A 289 4.83 5.65 2.42
C GLY A 289 4.10 4.86 3.49
N ASN A 290 4.81 4.34 4.48
CA ASN A 290 4.28 3.49 5.55
C ASN A 290 4.17 4.26 6.88
N ILE A 291 2.97 4.70 7.22
CA ILE A 291 2.67 5.38 8.49
C ILE A 291 1.54 4.64 9.21
N GLY A 292 1.59 4.61 10.54
CA GLY A 292 0.54 4.00 11.34
C GLY A 292 0.64 2.47 11.41
N SER A 293 -0.46 1.77 11.71
CA SER A 293 -0.57 0.31 11.90
C SER A 293 0.07 -0.23 13.19
N LYS A 294 -0.41 -1.36 13.68
CA LYS A 294 0.24 -2.15 14.74
C LYS A 294 1.48 -2.86 14.21
N LEU A 295 1.29 -3.56 13.10
CA LEU A 295 2.31 -4.34 12.41
C LEU A 295 2.08 -4.19 10.91
N THR A 296 3.11 -3.72 10.20
CA THR A 296 3.18 -3.80 8.74
C THR A 296 4.16 -4.89 8.34
N MET A 297 3.73 -5.75 7.42
CA MET A 297 4.59 -6.67 6.69
C MET A 297 4.36 -6.46 5.20
N LYS A 298 5.24 -5.71 4.55
CA LYS A 298 5.06 -5.31 3.14
C LYS A 298 6.40 -5.24 2.41
N TYR A 299 6.47 -5.98 1.29
CA TYR A 299 7.69 -6.11 0.50
C TYR A 299 7.39 -6.04 -1.01
N PRO A 300 7.14 -4.84 -1.57
CA PRO A 300 6.89 -4.70 -3.00
C PRO A 300 8.03 -5.33 -3.82
N ALA A 301 7.64 -6.16 -4.78
CA ALA A 301 8.57 -6.92 -5.59
C ALA A 301 8.53 -6.49 -7.06
N VAL A 302 9.69 -6.49 -7.73
CA VAL A 302 9.79 -6.34 -9.18
C VAL A 302 10.52 -7.56 -9.74
N ILE A 303 9.83 -8.30 -10.60
CA ILE A 303 10.43 -9.36 -11.42
C ILE A 303 10.90 -8.72 -12.73
N LEU A 304 12.20 -8.54 -12.87
CA LEU A 304 12.86 -7.98 -14.04
C LEU A 304 13.11 -9.13 -15.05
N LYS A 305 12.05 -9.48 -15.78
CA LYS A 305 11.96 -10.67 -16.62
C LYS A 305 12.52 -10.45 -18.02
N GLY A 306 12.38 -9.24 -18.58
CA GLY A 306 12.90 -8.89 -19.89
C GLY A 306 14.25 -8.20 -19.84
N GLU A 307 15.02 -8.31 -20.93
CA GLU A 307 16.29 -7.60 -21.08
C GLU A 307 16.08 -6.09 -20.94
N GLY A 308 16.99 -5.41 -20.24
CA GLY A 308 16.93 -3.96 -20.06
C GLY A 308 15.84 -3.46 -19.11
N ALA A 309 15.08 -4.36 -18.48
CA ALA A 309 14.04 -3.99 -17.53
C ALA A 309 14.61 -3.24 -16.30
N ARG A 310 13.85 -2.29 -15.77
CA ARG A 310 14.24 -1.44 -14.65
C ARG A 310 13.23 -1.46 -13.52
N GLY A 311 13.71 -1.52 -12.29
CA GLY A 311 12.87 -1.51 -11.09
C GLY A 311 13.35 -0.50 -10.06
N MET A 312 12.46 0.29 -9.50
CA MET A 312 12.76 1.19 -8.38
C MET A 312 11.80 0.97 -7.23
N THR A 313 12.30 1.02 -6.01
CA THR A 313 11.47 1.17 -4.83
C THR A 313 12.04 2.25 -3.94
N LEU A 314 11.23 3.28 -3.69
CA LEU A 314 11.49 4.32 -2.71
C LEU A 314 10.46 4.14 -1.60
N SER A 315 10.91 3.71 -0.43
CA SER A 315 10.06 3.38 0.72
C SER A 315 10.37 4.27 1.91
N ILE A 316 9.34 4.81 2.55
CA ILE A 316 9.40 5.42 3.88
C ILE A 316 8.66 4.55 4.88
N ALA A 317 9.21 4.41 6.09
CA ALA A 317 8.53 3.75 7.19
C ALA A 317 8.69 4.54 8.50
N LEU A 318 7.58 4.78 9.21
CA LEU A 318 7.56 5.46 10.50
C LEU A 318 6.93 4.53 11.55
N ALA A 319 7.68 4.28 12.65
CA ALA A 319 7.19 3.49 13.78
C ALA A 319 7.21 4.32 15.07
N GLY A 320 6.04 4.48 15.69
CA GLY A 320 5.84 5.00 17.02
C GLY A 320 5.60 3.91 18.07
N LYS A 321 5.07 4.33 19.22
CA LYS A 321 4.83 3.47 20.39
C LYS A 321 3.99 2.23 20.05
N GLY A 322 4.56 1.05 20.30
CA GLY A 322 3.87 -0.23 20.14
C GLY A 322 3.69 -0.67 18.68
N GLN A 323 4.31 0.05 17.72
CA GLN A 323 4.24 -0.26 16.30
C GLN A 323 5.49 -0.98 15.83
N HIS A 324 5.32 -1.87 14.85
CA HIS A 324 6.40 -2.52 14.13
C HIS A 324 6.19 -2.39 12.62
N GLN A 325 7.10 -1.67 11.95
CA GLN A 325 7.16 -1.61 10.48
C GLN A 325 8.20 -2.62 9.98
N ASP A 326 7.80 -3.80 9.51
CA ASP A 326 8.68 -4.70 8.75
C ASP A 326 8.41 -4.48 7.24
N ALA A 327 9.16 -3.53 6.67
CA ALA A 327 8.98 -3.05 5.32
C ALA A 327 10.28 -3.25 4.51
N GLY A 328 10.17 -3.31 3.19
CA GLY A 328 11.34 -3.34 2.32
C GLY A 328 10.96 -3.63 0.88
N ALA A 329 11.84 -4.25 0.11
CA ALA A 329 11.61 -4.46 -1.32
C ALA A 329 12.30 -5.72 -1.84
N LYS A 330 11.83 -6.24 -2.97
CA LYS A 330 12.46 -7.38 -3.66
C LYS A 330 12.73 -7.06 -5.12
N MET A 331 13.98 -7.16 -5.55
CA MET A 331 14.39 -6.97 -6.95
C MET A 331 14.93 -8.30 -7.50
N ILE A 332 14.22 -8.88 -8.46
CA ILE A 332 14.53 -10.21 -9.01
C ILE A 332 14.97 -10.06 -10.47
N HIS A 333 16.28 -10.06 -10.69
CA HIS A 333 16.91 -9.94 -12.01
C HIS A 333 16.95 -11.31 -12.70
N LEU A 334 16.19 -11.48 -13.78
CA LEU A 334 16.11 -12.76 -14.52
C LEU A 334 16.63 -12.67 -15.96
N ALA A 335 16.99 -11.46 -16.43
CA ALA A 335 17.44 -11.20 -17.79
C ALA A 335 18.65 -10.24 -17.84
N PRO A 336 19.37 -10.21 -18.98
CA PRO A 336 20.54 -9.35 -19.13
C PRO A 336 20.22 -7.86 -19.01
N ASN A 337 21.24 -7.07 -18.68
CA ASN A 337 21.22 -5.60 -18.68
C ASN A 337 20.08 -4.98 -17.83
N THR A 338 19.57 -5.72 -16.85
CA THR A 338 18.52 -5.24 -15.94
C THR A 338 19.10 -4.37 -14.84
N SER A 339 18.38 -3.35 -14.39
CA SER A 339 18.86 -2.44 -13.35
C SER A 339 17.83 -2.21 -12.25
N SER A 340 18.25 -2.11 -10.99
CA SER A 340 17.34 -1.75 -9.91
C SER A 340 17.90 -0.79 -8.87
N THR A 341 17.03 0.00 -8.26
CA THR A 341 17.37 0.85 -7.11
C THR A 341 16.38 0.62 -5.97
N ILE A 342 16.87 0.42 -4.75
CA ILE A 342 16.05 0.41 -3.53
C ILE A 342 16.55 1.52 -2.62
N VAL A 343 15.70 2.50 -2.32
CA VAL A 343 15.95 3.52 -1.30
C VAL A 343 14.92 3.30 -0.19
N SER A 344 15.39 2.97 1.00
CA SER A 344 14.55 2.80 2.19
C SER A 344 14.94 3.82 3.25
N LYS A 345 13.99 4.66 3.67
CA LYS A 345 14.18 5.61 4.75
C LYS A 345 13.24 5.30 5.91
N SER A 346 13.78 5.07 7.09
CA SER A 346 13.00 4.66 8.25
C SER A 346 13.16 5.63 9.41
N ILE A 347 12.09 5.89 10.15
CA ILE A 347 12.08 6.73 11.35
C ILE A 347 11.48 5.93 12.49
N SER A 348 12.19 5.86 13.60
CA SER A 348 11.72 5.13 14.79
C SER A 348 11.71 6.04 16.01
N LYS A 349 10.55 6.10 16.68
CA LYS A 349 10.30 6.95 17.85
C LYS A 349 9.46 6.25 18.93
N GLN A 350 9.50 6.76 20.15
CA GLN A 350 8.73 6.35 21.32
C GLN A 350 8.74 4.82 21.57
N GLY A 351 9.88 4.15 21.36
CA GLY A 351 10.00 2.71 21.50
C GLY A 351 9.43 1.90 20.33
N GLY A 352 9.14 2.54 19.20
CA GLY A 352 8.77 1.87 17.95
C GLY A 352 9.88 0.99 17.41
N LYS A 353 9.49 0.07 16.53
CA LYS A 353 10.41 -0.82 15.83
C LYS A 353 10.27 -0.65 14.33
N VAL A 354 11.38 -0.36 13.66
CA VAL A 354 11.47 -0.43 12.19
C VAL A 354 12.38 -1.59 11.80
N THR A 355 12.03 -2.28 10.71
CA THR A 355 12.82 -3.35 10.15
C THR A 355 12.82 -3.18 8.64
N TYR A 356 13.99 -2.89 8.07
CA TYR A 356 14.19 -3.03 6.64
C TYR A 356 14.45 -4.50 6.31
N ARG A 357 13.72 -5.04 5.33
CA ARG A 357 13.96 -6.38 4.81
C ARG A 357 13.96 -6.39 3.28
N GLY A 358 15.14 -6.59 2.71
CA GLY A 358 15.36 -6.55 1.27
C GLY A 358 15.78 -7.89 0.70
N ILE A 359 15.36 -8.20 -0.53
CA ILE A 359 15.95 -9.27 -1.34
C ILE A 359 16.40 -8.70 -2.68
N VAL A 360 17.65 -8.92 -3.05
CA VAL A 360 18.11 -8.73 -4.43
C VAL A 360 18.65 -10.05 -4.95
N HIS A 361 18.00 -10.56 -6.00
CA HIS A 361 18.32 -11.83 -6.62
C HIS A 361 18.82 -11.61 -8.04
N PHE A 362 20.02 -12.10 -8.35
CA PHE A 362 20.55 -12.19 -9.70
C PHE A 362 20.52 -13.63 -10.17
N GLY A 363 19.58 -13.94 -11.06
CA GLY A 363 19.48 -15.24 -11.70
C GLY A 363 20.64 -15.48 -12.67
N ARG A 364 20.85 -16.74 -13.07
CA ARG A 364 21.97 -17.14 -13.94
C ARG A 364 22.04 -16.40 -15.28
N LYS A 365 20.90 -15.89 -15.77
CA LYS A 365 20.79 -15.15 -17.04
C LYS A 365 20.90 -13.62 -16.88
N ALA A 366 21.15 -13.12 -15.68
CA ALA A 366 21.21 -11.70 -15.37
C ALA A 366 22.57 -11.06 -15.73
N ASP A 367 23.07 -11.33 -16.94
CA ASP A 367 24.37 -10.83 -17.39
C ASP A 367 24.37 -9.29 -17.52
N GLY A 368 25.37 -8.63 -16.96
CA GLY A 368 25.48 -7.17 -16.95
C GLY A 368 24.47 -6.45 -16.06
N ALA A 369 23.73 -7.19 -15.21
CA ALA A 369 22.71 -6.61 -14.34
C ALA A 369 23.31 -5.79 -13.20
N ARG A 370 22.57 -4.79 -12.71
CA ARG A 370 23.03 -3.84 -11.70
C ARG A 370 21.99 -3.57 -10.62
N ALA A 371 22.40 -3.46 -9.38
CA ALA A 371 21.54 -2.99 -8.31
C ALA A 371 22.28 -2.05 -7.34
N ASN A 372 21.58 -0.99 -6.90
CA ASN A 372 22.02 -0.09 -5.84
C ASN A 372 20.93 -0.07 -4.74
N ILE A 373 21.35 -0.21 -3.49
CA ILE A 373 20.47 -0.25 -2.34
C ILE A 373 21.00 0.72 -1.28
N GLU A 374 20.16 1.65 -0.85
CA GLU A 374 20.43 2.64 0.20
C GLU A 374 19.38 2.48 1.30
N CYS A 375 19.81 2.12 2.51
CA CYS A 375 18.95 1.94 3.67
C CYS A 375 19.35 2.93 4.77
N ASP A 376 18.58 3.99 4.94
CA ASP A 376 18.80 4.97 5.99
C ASP A 376 17.78 4.81 7.11
N THR A 377 18.23 4.88 8.36
CA THR A 377 17.35 4.99 9.52
C THR A 377 17.70 6.21 10.36
N LEU A 378 16.67 6.92 10.82
CA LEU A 378 16.73 7.92 11.87
C LEU A 378 16.06 7.41 13.15
N ILE A 379 16.84 7.25 14.22
CA ILE A 379 16.34 6.88 15.55
C ILE A 379 16.20 8.15 16.40
N MET A 380 15.00 8.37 16.95
CA MET A 380 14.65 9.61 17.66
C MET A 380 14.83 9.53 19.18
N ASP A 381 14.98 8.33 19.76
CA ASP A 381 15.10 8.13 21.20
C ASP A 381 15.96 6.90 21.53
N ASN A 382 16.13 6.60 22.82
CA ASN A 382 16.98 5.49 23.28
C ASN A 382 16.24 4.14 23.44
N GLN A 383 14.92 4.10 23.31
CA GLN A 383 14.07 2.91 23.42
C GLN A 383 13.74 2.30 22.06
N SER A 384 13.72 3.11 21.01
CA SER A 384 13.43 2.75 19.63
C SER A 384 14.50 1.87 19.01
N THR A 385 14.10 0.97 18.11
CA THR A 385 15.00 -0.01 17.49
C THR A 385 14.87 -0.05 15.98
N SER A 386 15.98 -0.38 15.32
CA SER A 386 16.02 -0.60 13.88
C SER A 386 16.85 -1.82 13.54
N ASP A 387 16.29 -2.69 12.72
CA ASP A 387 16.96 -3.85 12.14
C ASP A 387 17.06 -3.66 10.62
N THR A 388 18.22 -3.89 10.02
CA THR A 388 18.40 -3.90 8.56
C THR A 388 18.82 -5.30 8.14
N ILE A 389 17.96 -6.01 7.41
CA ILE A 389 18.13 -7.43 7.08
C ILE A 389 18.16 -7.61 5.56
N PRO A 390 19.32 -7.42 4.92
CA PRO A 390 19.47 -7.59 3.49
C PRO A 390 19.76 -9.05 3.12
N TYR A 391 19.19 -9.49 2.00
CA TYR A 391 19.50 -10.78 1.37
C TYR A 391 19.88 -10.57 -0.08
N ASN A 392 21.14 -10.86 -0.39
CA ASN A 392 21.67 -10.75 -1.74
C ASN A 392 22.00 -12.16 -2.25
N GLU A 393 21.29 -12.61 -3.28
CA GLU A 393 21.52 -13.92 -3.92
C GLU A 393 22.09 -13.69 -5.31
N ILE A 394 23.33 -14.13 -5.55
CA ILE A 394 24.05 -13.87 -6.79
C ILE A 394 24.39 -15.21 -7.46
N LEU A 395 23.74 -15.49 -8.59
CA LEU A 395 23.94 -16.70 -9.39
C LEU A 395 24.57 -16.42 -10.76
N ASN A 396 25.08 -15.21 -10.97
CA ASN A 396 25.78 -14.76 -12.18
C ASN A 396 27.04 -13.98 -11.79
N ASP A 397 28.14 -14.18 -12.52
CA ASP A 397 29.47 -13.64 -12.23
C ASP A 397 29.73 -12.25 -12.84
N ASN A 398 28.89 -11.79 -13.77
CA ASN A 398 28.97 -10.50 -14.43
C ASN A 398 27.84 -9.57 -13.98
N ILE A 399 27.89 -9.12 -12.72
CA ILE A 399 26.91 -8.19 -12.13
C ILE A 399 27.59 -7.08 -11.33
N SER A 400 26.84 -6.01 -11.05
CA SER A 400 27.24 -4.97 -10.10
C SER A 400 26.19 -4.83 -9.00
N LEU A 401 26.61 -4.92 -7.75
CA LEU A 401 25.73 -4.76 -6.60
C LEU A 401 26.39 -3.85 -5.58
N GLU A 402 25.67 -2.81 -5.17
CA GLU A 402 26.04 -1.91 -4.10
C GLU A 402 24.93 -1.90 -3.06
N HIS A 403 25.28 -2.10 -1.79
CA HIS A 403 24.34 -2.08 -0.68
C HIS A 403 24.95 -1.29 0.47
N GLU A 404 24.33 -0.16 0.79
CA GLU A 404 24.70 0.71 1.89
C GLU A 404 23.57 0.81 2.90
N ALA A 405 23.94 0.76 4.19
CA ALA A 405 22.99 0.92 5.29
C ALA A 405 23.58 1.83 6.37
N LYS A 406 22.81 2.86 6.75
CA LYS A 406 23.21 3.84 7.76
C LYS A 406 22.14 3.99 8.81
N VAL A 407 22.54 3.88 10.08
CA VAL A 407 21.70 4.25 11.22
C VAL A 407 22.23 5.53 11.82
N SER A 408 21.38 6.55 11.89
CA SER A 408 21.69 7.86 12.45
C SER A 408 20.77 8.13 13.64
N LYS A 409 21.28 8.85 14.63
CA LYS A 409 20.45 9.51 15.64
C LYS A 409 20.28 10.97 15.26
N VAL A 410 19.21 11.60 15.75
CA VAL A 410 19.10 13.06 15.66
C VAL A 410 20.31 13.67 16.38
N SER A 411 21.09 14.48 15.66
CA SER A 411 22.32 15.04 16.20
C SER A 411 22.00 16.15 17.20
N GLU A 412 22.48 16.01 18.44
CA GLU A 412 22.38 17.06 19.46
C GLU A 412 23.03 18.36 18.98
N GLU A 413 24.08 18.29 18.15
CA GLU A 413 24.72 19.46 17.56
C GLU A 413 23.82 20.14 16.53
N GLN A 414 23.11 19.38 15.69
CA GLN A 414 22.15 19.94 14.72
C GLN A 414 20.95 20.58 15.42
N LEU A 415 20.41 19.92 16.45
CA LEU A 415 19.35 20.48 17.29
C LEU A 415 19.82 21.76 17.99
N PHE A 416 20.96 21.71 18.67
CA PHE A 416 21.53 22.88 19.35
C PHE A 416 21.79 24.04 18.38
N TYR A 417 22.29 23.76 17.17
CA TYR A 417 22.50 24.78 16.15
C TYR A 417 21.19 25.46 15.75
N LEU A 418 20.14 24.69 15.42
CA LEU A 418 18.83 25.22 15.05
C LEU A 418 18.20 26.00 16.22
N MET A 419 18.26 25.45 17.43
CA MET A 419 17.76 26.11 18.64
C MET A 419 18.52 27.40 18.97
N SER A 420 19.82 27.46 18.71
CA SER A 420 20.61 28.69 18.86
C SER A 420 20.18 29.81 17.90
N ARG A 421 19.40 29.49 16.86
CA ARG A 421 18.79 30.45 15.94
C ARG A 421 17.36 30.85 16.32
N GLY A 422 16.90 30.43 17.50
CA GLY A 422 15.58 30.77 18.04
C GLY A 422 14.46 29.85 17.56
N ILE A 423 14.80 28.74 16.90
CA ILE A 423 13.84 27.70 16.49
C ILE A 423 13.55 26.83 17.72
N SER A 424 12.30 26.47 17.97
CA SER A 424 12.00 25.56 19.07
C SER A 424 12.59 24.17 18.82
N GLU A 425 12.80 23.37 19.87
CA GLU A 425 13.30 21.99 19.73
C GLU A 425 12.36 21.12 18.87
N GLU A 426 11.05 21.36 18.98
CA GLU A 426 10.01 20.71 18.18
C GLU A 426 10.13 21.05 16.70
N GLU A 427 10.19 22.34 16.36
CA GLU A 427 10.38 22.79 14.97
C GLU A 427 11.73 22.35 14.40
N ALA A 428 12.79 22.36 15.22
CA ALA A 428 14.12 21.90 14.79
C ALA A 428 14.12 20.41 14.44
N THR A 429 13.49 19.59 15.27
CA THR A 429 13.32 18.15 15.04
C THR A 429 12.50 17.90 13.78
N GLU A 430 11.38 18.61 13.62
CA GLU A 430 10.54 18.56 12.42
C GLU A 430 11.36 18.87 11.17
N MET A 431 12.16 19.94 11.17
CA MET A 431 13.01 20.29 10.02
C MET A 431 14.03 19.20 9.66
N ILE A 432 14.66 18.57 10.66
CA ILE A 432 15.62 17.48 10.44
C ILE A 432 14.91 16.27 9.81
N VAL A 433 13.75 15.89 10.34
CA VAL A 433 12.93 14.79 9.82
C VAL A 433 12.46 15.09 8.39
N MET A 434 11.96 16.30 8.13
CA MET A 434 11.53 16.72 6.79
C MET A 434 12.68 16.71 5.77
N GLY A 435 13.88 17.12 6.18
CA GLY A 435 15.07 17.01 5.35
C GLY A 435 15.47 15.56 5.07
N PHE A 436 15.29 14.67 6.05
CA PHE A 436 15.59 13.24 5.92
C PHE A 436 14.67 12.54 4.89
N ILE A 437 13.38 12.87 4.90
CA ILE A 437 12.38 12.29 4.00
C ILE A 437 12.25 13.02 2.65
N GLU A 438 12.95 14.13 2.46
CA GLU A 438 12.84 15.00 1.28
C GLU A 438 12.91 14.25 -0.07
N PRO A 439 13.75 13.21 -0.24
CA PRO A 439 13.77 12.44 -1.48
C PRO A 439 12.44 11.77 -1.82
N PHE A 440 11.62 11.42 -0.83
CA PHE A 440 10.29 10.85 -1.03
C PHE A 440 9.25 11.91 -1.33
N THR A 441 9.24 13.01 -0.57
CA THR A 441 8.22 14.06 -0.76
C THR A 441 8.33 14.72 -2.13
N LYS A 442 9.53 14.74 -2.73
CA LYS A 442 9.76 15.18 -4.11
C LYS A 442 9.14 14.27 -5.19
N GLU A 443 8.93 12.99 -4.88
CA GLU A 443 8.35 12.02 -5.83
C GLU A 443 6.81 11.98 -5.78
N LEU A 444 6.21 12.65 -4.80
CA LEU A 444 4.76 12.73 -4.65
C LEU A 444 4.18 13.87 -5.50
N PRO A 445 2.96 13.71 -6.04
CA PRO A 445 2.18 14.86 -6.52
C PRO A 445 2.02 15.91 -5.42
N MET A 446 1.90 17.18 -5.81
CA MET A 446 1.96 18.33 -4.89
C MET A 446 0.92 18.22 -3.77
N GLU A 447 -0.27 17.73 -4.08
CA GLU A 447 -1.37 17.56 -3.13
C GLU A 447 -0.98 16.58 -2.02
N TYR A 448 -0.46 15.41 -2.41
CA TYR A 448 -0.01 14.36 -1.49
C TYR A 448 1.25 14.74 -0.72
N ALA A 449 2.16 15.52 -1.31
CA ALA A 449 3.33 16.03 -0.61
C ALA A 449 2.92 16.92 0.58
N VAL A 450 1.89 17.76 0.41
CA VAL A 450 1.34 18.60 1.48
C VAL A 450 0.66 17.75 2.55
N GLU A 451 -0.11 16.73 2.17
CA GLU A 451 -0.74 15.80 3.11
C GLU A 451 0.32 15.05 3.94
N MET A 452 1.34 14.50 3.28
CA MET A 452 2.45 13.78 3.92
C MET A 452 3.15 14.66 4.96
N ASN A 453 3.44 15.92 4.62
CA ASN A 453 4.06 16.86 5.56
C ASN A 453 3.18 17.08 6.81
N ARG A 454 1.86 17.18 6.64
CA ARG A 454 0.92 17.31 7.77
C ARG A 454 0.87 16.03 8.62
N LEU A 455 0.84 14.86 7.98
CA LEU A 455 0.81 13.56 8.66
C LEU A 455 2.07 13.34 9.50
N ILE A 456 3.23 13.66 8.96
CA ILE A 456 4.49 13.53 9.67
C ILE A 456 4.56 14.51 10.82
N LYS A 457 4.15 15.77 10.62
CA LYS A 457 4.06 16.74 11.72
C LYS A 457 3.19 16.22 12.86
N PHE A 458 2.02 15.66 12.53
CA PHE A 458 1.13 15.06 13.52
C PHE A 458 1.78 13.88 14.25
N GLU A 459 2.45 12.99 13.52
CA GLU A 459 3.22 11.92 14.15
C GLU A 459 4.36 12.46 15.02
N MET A 460 4.93 13.63 14.72
CA MET A 460 5.99 14.22 15.54
C MET A 460 5.48 14.86 16.83
N GLU A 461 4.19 15.20 16.95
CA GLU A 461 3.64 15.80 18.19
C GLU A 461 3.87 14.88 19.41
N GLY A 462 4.50 15.42 20.45
CA GLY A 462 4.82 14.67 21.68
C GLY A 462 5.93 13.63 21.55
N SER A 463 6.69 13.63 20.43
CA SER A 463 7.85 12.74 20.23
C SER A 463 9.08 13.14 21.04
N ILE A 464 9.03 14.32 21.67
CA ILE A 464 10.07 14.89 22.52
C ILE A 464 9.61 14.73 23.97
N GLY A 465 10.20 13.75 24.68
CA GLY A 465 9.87 13.40 26.05
C GLY A 465 10.32 11.99 26.45
#